data_AF-Q2IKA5-F1
#
_entry.id   AF-Q2IKA5-F1
#
_cell.length_a   1.000
_cell.length_b   1.000
_cell.length_c   1.000
_cell.angle_alpha   90.00
_cell.angle_beta   90.00
_cell.angle_gamma   90.00
#
_symmetry.space_group_name_H-M   'P 1'
#
loop_
_entity.id
_entity.type
_entity.pdbx_description
1 polymer ?
#
loop_
_entity_poly.entity_id
_entity_poly.type
_entity_poly.pdbx_seq_one_letter_code
_entity_poly.pdbx_strand_id
1 'polypeptide(L)'
;MRAVRERPVESARCGDPLLRSDWLGASRQVLEMPRSSQPFLIRVLTVGKWLAGARHWHFAFAWIFTANALVYLAYFFASGAWRERLFSPRRDARNAWETVLHDLRLRRAAPSPVGLYNGMQRLVYTGVLAIAPLLVASGLAIYKPVQLPRLTALLGGYDAARAIHLGVLVALAAFLVVHVVQAVLHPRTLVDMTAGGRRAEA
;
A
#
# COMPACT_ATOMS: atom_id res chain seq x y z
N MET A 1 73.54 4.37 5.27
CA MET A 1 72.60 3.43 5.91
C MET A 1 71.68 4.20 6.84
N ARG A 2 70.44 4.49 6.42
CA ARG A 2 69.40 5.13 7.24
C ARG A 2 68.37 4.05 7.59
N ALA A 3 68.19 3.80 8.89
CA ALA A 3 67.20 2.85 9.39
C ALA A 3 65.79 3.35 9.05
N VAL A 4 65.05 2.55 8.29
CA VAL A 4 63.62 2.74 8.04
C VAL A 4 62.90 2.44 9.35
N ARG A 5 62.37 3.49 9.99
CA ARG A 5 61.57 3.38 11.21
C ARG A 5 60.16 2.96 10.80
N GLU A 6 59.86 1.67 10.92
CA GLU A 6 58.50 1.18 10.71
C GLU A 6 57.57 1.83 11.74
N ARG A 7 56.53 2.54 11.27
CA ARG A 7 55.46 3.00 12.15
C ARG A 7 54.54 1.81 12.43
N PRO A 8 54.16 1.56 13.69
CA PRO A 8 53.18 0.51 13.97
C PRO A 8 51.86 0.91 13.30
N VAL A 9 51.33 0.03 12.47
CA VAL A 9 49.97 0.12 11.93
C VAL A 9 49.03 -0.03 13.13
N GLU A 10 48.51 1.09 13.60
CA GLU A 10 47.55 1.14 14.68
C GLU A 10 46.25 0.49 14.18
N SER A 11 46.09 -0.79 14.50
CA SER A 11 44.88 -1.56 14.28
C SER A 11 43.70 -0.78 14.85
N ALA A 12 42.74 -0.43 13.99
CA ALA A 12 41.48 0.17 14.39
C ALA A 12 40.87 -0.65 15.52
N ARG A 13 40.85 -0.11 16.74
CA ARG A 13 40.22 -0.77 17.88
C ARG A 13 38.74 -0.87 17.59
N CYS A 14 38.22 -2.09 17.65
CA CYS A 14 36.78 -2.35 17.70
C CYS A 14 36.23 -1.69 18.98
N GLY A 15 35.67 -0.49 18.85
CA GLY A 15 35.13 0.24 19.99
C GLY A 15 35.12 1.76 19.90
N ASP A 16 35.29 2.37 18.72
CA ASP A 16 35.19 3.83 18.60
C ASP A 16 33.72 4.28 18.74
N PRO A 17 33.31 4.96 19.83
CA PRO A 17 31.91 5.28 20.11
C PRO A 17 31.37 6.42 19.25
N LEU A 18 32.24 7.13 18.53
CA LEU A 18 31.90 8.36 17.80
C LEU A 18 31.53 8.13 16.33
N LEU A 19 31.51 6.87 15.86
CA LEU A 19 31.18 6.48 14.48
C LEU A 19 29.89 5.63 14.37
N ARG A 20 29.05 5.68 15.41
CA ARG A 20 27.77 4.95 15.48
C ARG A 20 26.59 5.93 15.34
N SER A 21 26.30 6.30 14.10
CA SER A 21 24.97 6.76 13.67
C SER A 21 24.12 5.55 13.25
N ASP A 22 24.16 4.50 14.06
CA ASP A 22 23.39 3.30 13.85
C ASP A 22 21.93 3.57 14.25
N TRP A 23 21.10 3.84 13.23
CA TRP A 23 19.64 3.75 13.29
C TRP A 23 19.15 2.50 14.06
N LEU A 24 19.94 1.43 14.03
CA LEU A 24 19.71 0.20 14.81
C LEU A 24 19.77 0.43 16.33
N GLY A 25 20.70 1.24 16.83
CA GLY A 25 20.78 1.62 18.25
C GLY A 25 19.58 2.45 18.70
N ALA A 26 19.19 3.45 17.91
CA ALA A 26 17.99 4.25 18.16
C ALA A 26 16.70 3.40 18.14
N SER A 27 16.61 2.42 17.23
CA SER A 27 15.46 1.51 17.17
C SER A 27 15.38 0.55 18.36
N ARG A 28 16.52 0.06 18.89
CA ARG A 28 16.55 -0.76 20.12
C ARG A 28 16.12 0.05 21.33
N GLN A 29 16.56 1.30 21.42
CA GLN A 29 16.21 2.18 22.52
C GLN A 29 14.69 2.45 22.57
N VAL A 30 14.02 2.61 21.42
CA VAL A 30 12.56 2.74 21.35
C VAL A 30 11.83 1.44 21.70
N LEU A 31 12.38 0.28 21.35
CA LEU A 31 11.78 -1.03 21.65
C LEU A 31 11.90 -1.40 23.14
N GLU A 32 12.95 -0.94 23.82
CA GLU A 32 13.20 -1.19 25.25
C GLU A 32 12.58 -0.13 26.17
N MET A 33 12.03 0.96 25.62
CA MET A 33 11.42 2.03 26.42
C MET A 33 10.19 1.55 27.21
N PRO A 34 10.14 1.82 28.54
CA PRO A 34 8.95 1.58 29.34
C PRO A 34 7.73 2.28 28.72
N ARG A 35 6.57 1.62 28.71
CA ARG A 35 5.33 2.20 28.11
C ARG A 35 5.00 3.58 28.66
N SER A 36 5.32 3.88 29.92
CA SER A 36 5.14 5.21 30.55
C SER A 36 5.91 6.32 29.84
N SER A 37 7.01 5.98 29.19
CA SER A 37 7.93 6.91 28.54
C SER A 37 7.72 7.00 27.03
N GLN A 38 6.80 6.21 26.45
CA GLN A 38 6.46 6.33 25.04
C GLN A 38 5.76 7.67 24.79
N PRO A 39 6.14 8.41 23.73
CA PRO A 39 5.53 9.69 23.41
C PRO A 39 4.01 9.53 23.23
N PHE A 40 3.26 10.55 23.67
CA PHE A 40 1.79 10.56 23.67
C PHE A 40 1.19 10.11 22.33
N LEU A 41 1.79 10.54 21.20
CA LEU A 41 1.38 10.14 19.86
C LEU A 41 1.43 8.62 19.64
N ILE A 42 2.48 7.93 20.09
CA ILE A 42 2.59 6.46 19.96
C ILE A 42 1.53 5.77 20.82
N ARG A 43 1.26 6.29 22.02
CA ARG A 43 0.22 5.74 22.90
C ARG A 43 -1.19 5.90 22.35
N VAL A 44 -1.49 6.99 21.66
CA VAL A 44 -2.81 7.26 21.09
C VAL A 44 -3.00 6.53 19.76
N LEU A 45 -1.95 6.44 18.93
CA LEU A 45 -2.01 5.80 17.61
C LEU A 45 -1.95 4.27 17.67
N THR A 46 -1.48 3.67 18.77
CA THR A 46 -1.38 2.20 18.90
C THR A 46 -2.72 1.56 19.28
N VAL A 47 -3.47 1.15 18.25
CA VAL A 47 -4.70 0.37 18.43
C VAL A 47 -4.39 -1.01 19.03
N GLY A 48 -5.05 -1.36 20.14
CA GLY A 48 -4.86 -2.64 20.82
C GLY A 48 -3.77 -2.67 21.88
N LYS A 49 -3.06 -1.55 22.13
CA LYS A 49 -2.06 -1.29 23.19
C LYS A 49 -0.85 -2.23 23.27
N TRP A 50 -0.94 -3.49 22.81
CA TRP A 50 0.08 -4.54 22.80
C TRP A 50 0.00 -5.36 21.50
N LEU A 51 1.04 -6.16 21.20
CA LEU A 51 1.19 -6.86 19.91
C LEU A 51 0.00 -7.77 19.55
N ALA A 52 -0.39 -8.67 20.46
CA ALA A 52 -1.56 -9.52 20.26
C ALA A 52 -2.87 -8.73 20.05
N GLY A 53 -3.05 -7.59 20.73
CA GLY A 53 -4.22 -6.74 20.59
C GLY A 53 -4.27 -6.05 19.23
N ALA A 54 -3.13 -5.54 18.75
CA ALA A 54 -3.00 -5.00 17.39
C ALA A 54 -3.33 -6.06 16.32
N ARG A 55 -2.91 -7.31 16.52
CA ARG A 55 -3.27 -8.42 15.61
C ARG A 55 -4.77 -8.71 15.61
N HIS A 56 -5.44 -8.69 16.76
CA HIS A 56 -6.89 -8.89 16.82
C HIS A 56 -7.64 -7.82 16.02
N TRP A 57 -7.26 -6.54 16.16
CA TRP A 57 -7.84 -5.46 15.37
C TRP A 57 -7.55 -5.59 13.88
N HIS A 58 -6.33 -5.98 13.52
CA HIS A 58 -5.98 -6.26 12.14
C HIS A 58 -6.91 -7.32 11.53
N PHE A 59 -7.13 -8.46 12.22
CA PHE A 59 -8.03 -9.49 11.73
C PHE A 59 -9.49 -9.05 11.68
N ALA A 60 -9.95 -8.25 12.65
CA ALA A 60 -11.30 -7.70 12.64
C ALA A 60 -11.54 -6.85 11.38
N PHE A 61 -10.63 -5.91 11.08
CA PHE A 61 -10.72 -5.10 9.87
C PHE A 61 -10.49 -5.91 8.58
N ALA A 62 -9.59 -6.91 8.62
CA ALA A 62 -9.34 -7.79 7.49
C ALA A 62 -10.63 -8.54 7.08
N TRP A 63 -11.38 -9.08 8.04
CA TRP A 63 -12.64 -9.77 7.73
C TRP A 63 -13.72 -8.82 7.21
N ILE A 64 -13.84 -7.62 7.77
CA ILE A 64 -14.76 -6.60 7.25
C ILE A 64 -14.38 -6.25 5.81
N PHE A 65 -13.09 -6.00 5.55
CA PHE A 65 -12.57 -5.71 4.21
C PHE A 65 -12.87 -6.85 3.23
N THR A 66 -12.56 -8.10 3.60
CA THR A 66 -12.80 -9.28 2.76
C THR A 66 -14.29 -9.47 2.47
N ALA A 67 -15.16 -9.35 3.47
CA ALA A 67 -16.60 -9.47 3.28
C ALA A 67 -17.14 -8.40 2.31
N ASN A 68 -16.76 -7.13 2.50
CA ASN A 68 -17.13 -6.04 1.61
C ASN A 68 -16.62 -6.26 0.18
N ALA A 69 -15.36 -6.69 0.05
CA ALA A 69 -14.77 -6.99 -1.24
C ALA A 69 -15.51 -8.13 -1.97
N LEU A 70 -15.92 -9.18 -1.26
CA LEU A 70 -16.68 -10.29 -1.83
C LEU A 70 -18.07 -9.85 -2.29
N VAL A 71 -18.79 -9.06 -1.47
CA VAL A 71 -20.10 -8.51 -1.85
C VAL A 71 -19.98 -7.62 -3.09
N TYR A 72 -18.98 -6.73 -3.10
CA TYR A 72 -18.72 -5.86 -4.25
C TYR A 72 -18.37 -6.67 -5.50
N LEU A 73 -17.53 -7.69 -5.38
CA LEU A 73 -17.11 -8.52 -6.50
C LEU A 73 -18.29 -9.33 -7.06
N ALA A 74 -19.14 -9.88 -6.19
CA ALA A 74 -20.36 -10.56 -6.60
C ALA A 74 -21.30 -9.62 -7.37
N TYR A 75 -21.53 -8.41 -6.84
CA TYR A 75 -22.30 -7.37 -7.53
C TYR A 75 -21.66 -6.96 -8.87
N PHE A 76 -20.34 -6.81 -8.90
CA PHE A 76 -19.58 -6.39 -10.08
C PHE A 76 -19.70 -7.39 -11.23
N PHE A 77 -19.63 -8.69 -10.93
CA PHE A 77 -19.83 -9.74 -11.93
C PHE A 77 -21.30 -9.91 -12.30
N ALA A 78 -22.21 -9.89 -11.33
CA ALA A 78 -23.64 -10.06 -11.57
C ALA A 78 -24.25 -8.92 -12.40
N SER A 79 -23.79 -7.67 -12.20
CA SER A 79 -24.27 -6.50 -12.94
C SER A 79 -23.74 -6.42 -14.37
N GLY A 80 -22.79 -7.27 -14.79
CA GLY A 80 -22.15 -7.18 -16.12
C GLY A 80 -21.28 -5.93 -16.33
N ALA A 81 -21.19 -5.06 -15.32
CA ALA A 81 -20.48 -3.79 -15.37
C ALA A 81 -18.96 -3.95 -15.57
N TRP A 82 -18.42 -5.16 -15.40
CA TRP A 82 -17.02 -5.47 -15.66
C TRP A 82 -16.59 -5.16 -17.10
N ARG A 83 -17.48 -5.30 -18.09
CA ARG A 83 -17.16 -5.02 -19.51
C ARG A 83 -16.96 -3.53 -19.79
N GLU A 84 -17.59 -2.67 -19.00
CA GLU A 84 -17.52 -1.21 -19.17
C GLU A 84 -16.50 -0.58 -18.23
N ARG A 85 -16.35 -1.11 -17.02
CA ARG A 85 -15.53 -0.52 -15.95
C ARG A 85 -14.08 -0.98 -15.96
N LEU A 86 -13.77 -2.22 -16.39
CA LEU A 86 -12.39 -2.70 -16.46
C LEU A 86 -11.58 -1.94 -17.53
N PHE A 87 -10.32 -1.65 -17.23
CA PHE A 87 -9.40 -1.02 -18.16
C PHE A 87 -9.15 -1.92 -19.37
N SER A 88 -9.40 -1.40 -20.57
CA SER A 88 -9.06 -2.07 -21.81
C SER A 88 -7.90 -1.31 -22.48
N PRO A 89 -6.71 -1.94 -22.63
CA PRO A 89 -5.54 -1.27 -23.20
C PRO A 89 -5.79 -0.65 -24.58
N ARG A 90 -6.65 -1.27 -25.40
CA ARG A 90 -7.00 -0.78 -26.74
C ARG A 90 -7.89 0.47 -26.74
N ARG A 91 -8.66 0.70 -25.68
CA ARG A 91 -9.61 1.82 -25.57
C ARG A 91 -9.09 2.95 -24.70
N ASP A 92 -8.39 2.61 -23.62
CA ASP A 92 -8.22 3.52 -22.49
C ASP A 92 -6.77 3.94 -22.26
N ALA A 93 -5.78 3.27 -22.89
CA ALA A 93 -4.36 3.55 -22.64
C ALA A 93 -3.95 4.97 -23.07
N ARG A 94 -4.41 5.43 -24.24
CA ARG A 94 -4.15 6.80 -24.72
C ARG A 94 -4.75 7.84 -23.77
N ASN A 95 -5.99 7.61 -23.34
CA ASN A 95 -6.70 8.51 -22.44
C ASN A 95 -6.07 8.54 -21.02
N ALA A 96 -5.61 7.38 -20.52
CA ALA A 96 -4.88 7.28 -19.26
C ALA A 96 -3.56 8.06 -19.30
N TRP A 97 -2.78 7.92 -20.38
CA TRP A 97 -1.53 8.66 -20.55
C TRP A 97 -1.78 10.17 -20.65
N GLU A 98 -2.78 10.57 -21.43
CA GLU A 98 -3.18 11.97 -21.56
C GLU A 98 -3.62 12.60 -20.24
N THR A 99 -4.26 11.80 -19.37
CA THR A 99 -4.65 12.22 -18.02
C THR A 99 -3.45 12.43 -17.12
N VAL A 100 -2.50 11.50 -17.12
CA VAL A 100 -1.26 11.65 -16.33
C VAL A 100 -0.53 12.93 -16.72
N LEU A 101 -0.44 13.23 -18.02
CA LEU A 101 0.16 14.48 -18.50
C LEU A 101 -0.62 15.74 -18.09
N HIS A 102 -1.94 15.65 -18.01
CA HIS A 102 -2.77 16.76 -17.52
C HIS A 102 -2.64 16.96 -16.00
N ASP A 103 -2.70 15.89 -15.22
CA ASP A 103 -2.57 15.89 -13.76
C ASP A 103 -1.19 16.41 -13.33
N LEU A 104 -0.13 16.07 -14.09
CA LEU A 104 1.22 16.61 -13.91
C LEU A 104 1.39 18.04 -14.42
N ARG A 105 0.32 18.69 -14.91
CA ARG A 105 0.30 20.04 -15.52
C ARG A 105 1.22 20.21 -16.73
N LEU A 106 1.71 19.11 -17.31
CA LEU A 106 2.51 19.10 -18.54
C LEU A 106 1.65 19.36 -19.78
N ARG A 107 0.33 19.21 -19.66
CA ARG A 107 -0.64 19.52 -20.71
C ARG A 107 -1.83 20.33 -20.16
N ARG A 108 -2.11 21.48 -20.79
CA ARG A 108 -3.24 22.36 -20.41
C ARG A 108 -4.61 21.84 -20.86
N ALA A 109 -4.67 21.08 -21.94
CA ALA A 109 -5.92 20.52 -22.45
C ALA A 109 -6.34 19.30 -21.62
N ALA A 110 -7.55 19.35 -21.05
CA ALA A 110 -8.17 18.22 -20.37
C ALA A 110 -8.40 17.08 -21.38
N PRO A 111 -8.12 15.82 -21.02
CA PRO A 111 -8.45 14.67 -21.85
C PRO A 111 -9.97 14.60 -22.08
N SER A 112 -10.39 14.28 -23.31
CA SER A 112 -11.82 14.10 -23.61
C SER A 112 -12.37 12.93 -22.78
N PRO A 113 -13.52 13.06 -22.09
CA PRO A 113 -14.07 11.99 -21.28
C PRO A 113 -14.39 10.77 -22.15
N VAL A 114 -13.73 9.63 -21.93
CA VAL A 114 -14.11 8.36 -22.56
C VAL A 114 -15.08 7.64 -21.63
N GLY A 115 -16.33 8.12 -21.62
CA GLY A 115 -17.41 7.59 -20.78
C GLY A 115 -17.43 8.14 -19.36
N LEU A 116 -17.93 7.33 -18.40
CA LEU A 116 -18.21 7.75 -17.02
C LEU A 116 -16.95 7.95 -16.14
N TYR A 117 -15.80 7.39 -16.53
CA TYR A 117 -14.57 7.45 -15.75
C TYR A 117 -13.38 7.79 -16.64
N ASN A 118 -12.44 8.54 -16.08
CA ASN A 118 -11.20 8.85 -16.77
C ASN A 118 -10.32 7.60 -16.96
N GLY A 119 -9.52 7.52 -18.03
CA GLY A 119 -8.70 6.34 -18.35
C GLY A 119 -7.73 5.96 -17.22
N MET A 120 -7.18 6.96 -16.53
CA MET A 120 -6.33 6.74 -15.35
C MET A 120 -7.13 6.14 -14.18
N GLN A 121 -8.33 6.65 -13.90
CA GLN A 121 -9.18 6.11 -12.84
C GLN A 121 -9.52 4.63 -13.10
N ARG A 122 -9.84 4.27 -14.35
CA ARG A 122 -10.14 2.88 -14.73
C ARG A 122 -8.92 1.97 -14.60
N LEU A 123 -7.73 2.44 -14.98
CA LEU A 123 -6.48 1.71 -14.78
C LEU A 123 -6.25 1.42 -13.29
N VAL A 124 -6.36 2.46 -12.47
CA VAL A 124 -6.13 2.39 -11.03
C VAL A 124 -7.17 1.47 -10.35
N TYR A 125 -8.46 1.57 -10.69
CA TYR A 125 -9.50 0.67 -10.16
C TYR A 125 -9.29 -0.78 -10.59
N THR A 126 -8.86 -1.01 -11.83
CA THR A 126 -8.55 -2.36 -12.33
C THR A 126 -7.33 -2.93 -11.60
N GLY A 127 -6.31 -2.11 -11.35
CA GLY A 127 -5.14 -2.48 -10.55
C GLY A 127 -5.53 -2.90 -9.14
N VAL A 128 -6.38 -2.12 -8.45
CA VAL A 128 -6.85 -2.46 -7.10
C VAL A 128 -7.65 -3.77 -7.09
N LEU A 129 -8.54 -3.97 -8.06
CA LEU A 129 -9.29 -5.21 -8.24
C LEU A 129 -8.37 -6.42 -8.44
N ALA A 130 -7.21 -6.25 -9.09
CA ALA A 130 -6.24 -7.32 -9.31
C ALA A 130 -5.37 -7.63 -8.07
N ILE A 131 -4.97 -6.60 -7.31
CA ILE A 131 -4.13 -6.80 -6.11
C ILE A 131 -4.92 -7.25 -4.88
N ALA A 132 -6.22 -6.93 -4.80
CA ALA A 132 -7.05 -7.27 -3.64
C ALA A 132 -7.14 -8.79 -3.37
N PRO A 133 -7.33 -9.68 -4.37
CA PRO A 133 -7.25 -11.12 -4.18
C PRO A 133 -5.88 -11.56 -3.65
N LEU A 134 -4.79 -10.97 -4.17
CA LEU A 134 -3.43 -11.31 -3.72
C LEU A 134 -3.20 -10.88 -2.27
N LEU A 135 -3.74 -9.73 -1.85
CA LEU A 135 -3.69 -9.26 -0.46
C LEU A 135 -4.38 -10.25 0.48
N VAL A 136 -5.59 -10.69 0.15
CA VAL A 136 -6.36 -11.64 0.96
C VAL A 136 -5.70 -13.02 0.97
N ALA A 137 -5.27 -13.54 -0.19
CA ALA A 137 -4.63 -14.84 -0.31
C ALA A 137 -3.32 -14.92 0.49
N SER A 138 -2.46 -13.91 0.35
CA SER A 138 -1.21 -13.84 1.13
C SER A 138 -1.46 -13.66 2.63
N GLY A 139 -2.49 -12.89 3.02
CA GLY A 139 -2.90 -12.75 4.41
C GLY A 139 -3.37 -14.07 5.02
N LEU A 140 -4.19 -14.84 4.30
CA LEU A 140 -4.65 -16.17 4.73
C LEU A 140 -3.48 -17.16 4.86
N ALA A 141 -2.54 -17.14 3.92
CA ALA A 141 -1.35 -18.00 3.94
C ALA A 141 -0.45 -17.73 5.16
N ILE A 142 -0.37 -16.48 5.62
CA ILE A 142 0.39 -16.09 6.82
C ILE A 142 -0.41 -16.38 8.10
N TYR A 143 -1.74 -16.19 8.07
CA TYR A 143 -2.59 -16.43 9.23
C TYR A 143 -2.62 -17.91 9.63
N LYS A 144 -2.76 -18.82 8.66
CA LYS A 144 -2.91 -20.26 8.90
C LYS A 144 -2.03 -21.12 7.96
N PRO A 145 -0.70 -21.01 8.02
CA PRO A 145 0.20 -21.70 7.08
C PRO A 145 0.09 -23.23 7.15
N VAL A 146 -0.13 -23.80 8.34
CA VAL A 146 -0.25 -25.25 8.55
C VAL A 146 -1.61 -25.79 8.08
N GLN A 147 -2.68 -24.98 8.18
CA GLN A 147 -4.03 -25.39 7.75
C GLN A 147 -4.22 -25.18 6.24
N LEU A 148 -3.50 -24.23 5.64
CA LEU A 148 -3.54 -23.90 4.22
C LEU A 148 -2.18 -24.14 3.52
N PRO A 149 -1.54 -25.32 3.67
CA PRO A 149 -0.18 -25.53 3.20
C PRO A 149 -0.06 -25.42 1.67
N ARG A 150 -1.12 -25.81 0.94
CA ARG A 150 -1.19 -25.67 -0.53
C ARG A 150 -1.14 -24.20 -0.96
N LEU A 151 -1.84 -23.33 -0.26
CA LEU A 151 -1.86 -21.89 -0.56
C LEU A 151 -0.49 -21.26 -0.26
N THR A 152 0.09 -21.60 0.89
CA THR A 152 1.43 -21.15 1.26
C THR A 152 2.49 -21.63 0.25
N ALA A 153 2.39 -22.87 -0.23
CA ALA A 153 3.28 -23.40 -1.26
C ALA A 153 3.14 -22.66 -2.60
N LEU A 154 1.91 -22.36 -3.03
CA LEU A 154 1.64 -21.60 -4.26
C LEU A 154 2.26 -20.19 -4.23
N LEU A 155 2.35 -19.58 -3.05
CA LEU A 155 2.97 -18.26 -2.86
C LEU A 155 4.50 -18.32 -2.64
N GLY A 156 5.11 -19.50 -2.76
CA GLY A 156 6.57 -19.68 -2.61
C GLY A 156 7.03 -19.91 -1.16
N GLY A 157 6.12 -20.28 -0.26
CA GLY A 157 6.43 -20.54 1.15
C GLY A 157 6.03 -19.39 2.09
N TYR A 158 6.26 -19.59 3.38
CA TYR A 158 5.81 -18.65 4.42
C TYR A 158 6.55 -17.30 4.37
N ASP A 159 7.86 -17.31 4.11
CA ASP A 159 8.65 -16.06 4.02
C ASP A 159 8.32 -15.27 2.75
N ALA A 160 8.17 -15.96 1.62
CA ALA A 160 7.73 -15.34 0.36
C ALA A 160 6.32 -14.77 0.50
N ALA A 161 5.37 -15.49 1.10
CA ALA A 161 4.02 -15.00 1.36
C ALA A 161 4.03 -13.70 2.19
N ARG A 162 4.93 -13.58 3.18
CA ARG A 162 5.09 -12.36 3.98
C ARG A 162 5.63 -11.19 3.18
N ALA A 163 6.65 -11.43 2.35
CA ALA A 163 7.21 -10.41 1.48
C ALA A 163 6.16 -9.93 0.45
N ILE A 164 5.41 -10.86 -0.14
CA ILE A 164 4.31 -10.55 -1.06
C ILE A 164 3.24 -9.73 -0.34
N HIS A 165 2.78 -10.15 0.83
CA HIS A 165 1.74 -9.44 1.58
C HIS A 165 2.18 -8.00 1.91
N LEU A 166 3.42 -7.82 2.38
CA LEU A 166 3.97 -6.50 2.66
C LEU A 166 4.11 -5.66 1.38
N GLY A 167 4.58 -6.24 0.28
CA GLY A 167 4.68 -5.55 -1.01
C GLY A 167 3.32 -5.09 -1.53
N VAL A 168 2.28 -5.92 -1.39
CA VAL A 168 0.91 -5.55 -1.76
C VAL A 168 0.35 -4.46 -0.85
N LEU A 169 0.65 -4.48 0.46
CA LEU A 169 0.27 -3.40 1.37
C LEU A 169 0.94 -2.06 0.99
N VAL A 170 2.22 -2.08 0.60
CA VAL A 170 2.93 -0.88 0.11
C VAL A 170 2.29 -0.37 -1.18
N ALA A 171 1.96 -1.26 -2.12
CA ALA A 171 1.26 -0.89 -3.35
C ALA A 171 -0.12 -0.29 -3.06
N LEU A 172 -0.88 -0.86 -2.12
CA LEU A 172 -2.18 -0.35 -1.70
C LEU A 172 -2.07 1.03 -1.03
N ALA A 173 -1.04 1.25 -0.21
CA ALA A 173 -0.76 2.55 0.39
C ALA A 173 -0.41 3.60 -0.68
N ALA A 174 0.43 3.25 -1.66
CA ALA A 174 0.76 4.14 -2.78
C ALA A 174 -0.50 4.47 -3.62
N PHE A 175 -1.35 3.49 -3.88
CA PHE A 175 -2.65 3.70 -4.51
C PHE A 175 -3.51 4.70 -3.72
N LEU A 176 -3.64 4.53 -2.41
CA LEU A 176 -4.43 5.41 -1.56
C LEU A 176 -3.94 6.86 -1.66
N VAL A 177 -2.63 7.08 -1.65
CA VAL A 177 -2.05 8.42 -1.80
C VAL A 177 -2.43 9.03 -3.15
N VAL A 178 -2.20 8.31 -4.26
CA VAL A 178 -2.54 8.80 -5.60
C VAL A 178 -4.04 9.07 -5.72
N HIS A 179 -4.87 8.17 -5.21
CA HIS A 179 -6.33 8.29 -5.24
C HIS A 179 -6.82 9.54 -4.49
N VAL A 180 -6.31 9.79 -3.28
CA VAL A 180 -6.66 10.97 -2.49
C VAL A 180 -6.19 12.26 -3.17
N VAL A 181 -4.97 12.27 -3.73
CA VAL A 181 -4.45 13.43 -4.48
C VAL A 181 -5.36 13.74 -5.67
N GLN A 182 -5.75 12.74 -6.45
CA GLN A 182 -6.68 12.93 -7.57
C GLN A 182 -8.04 13.45 -7.12
N ALA A 183 -8.57 12.96 -6.00
CA ALA A 183 -9.84 13.41 -5.45
C ALA A 183 -9.79 14.88 -5.00
N VAL A 184 -8.69 15.29 -4.34
CA VAL A 184 -8.48 16.68 -3.90
C VAL A 184 -8.26 17.63 -5.08
N LEU A 185 -7.57 17.19 -6.14
CA LEU A 185 -7.38 17.97 -7.36
C LEU A 185 -8.69 18.19 -8.14
N HIS A 186 -9.69 17.32 -7.95
CA HIS A 186 -11.00 17.41 -8.60
C HIS A 186 -12.15 17.59 -7.59
N PRO A 187 -12.25 18.72 -6.87
CA PRO A 187 -13.20 18.88 -5.75
C PRO A 187 -14.68 18.71 -6.11
N ARG A 188 -15.07 18.88 -7.39
CA ARG A 188 -16.43 18.58 -7.86
C ARG A 188 -16.79 17.10 -7.67
N THR A 189 -15.85 16.18 -7.87
CA THR A 189 -16.09 14.75 -7.68
C THR A 189 -16.27 14.39 -6.20
N LEU A 190 -15.59 15.10 -5.27
CA LEU A 190 -15.79 14.92 -3.83
C LEU A 190 -17.23 15.26 -3.40
N VAL A 191 -17.78 16.33 -3.96
CA VAL A 191 -19.18 16.72 -3.72
C VAL A 191 -20.12 15.68 -4.32
N ASP A 192 -19.87 15.19 -5.53
CA ASP A 192 -20.71 14.16 -6.15
C ASP A 192 -20.68 12.83 -5.39
N MET A 193 -19.53 12.46 -4.81
CA MET A 193 -19.38 11.25 -4.01
C MET A 193 -20.10 11.32 -2.65
N THR A 194 -20.27 12.51 -2.08
CA THR A 194 -20.89 12.70 -0.75
C THR A 194 -22.37 13.07 -0.83
N ALA A 195 -22.75 13.85 -1.84
CA ALA A 195 -24.12 14.32 -2.05
C ALA A 195 -24.92 13.47 -3.07
N GLY A 196 -24.31 12.42 -3.63
CA GLY A 196 -24.96 11.54 -4.61
C GLY A 196 -25.23 12.25 -5.93
N GLY A 197 -24.20 12.91 -6.49
CA GLY A 197 -24.26 13.86 -7.59
C GLY A 197 -25.28 13.56 -8.68
N ARG A 198 -25.97 14.61 -9.15
CA ARG A 198 -26.98 14.53 -10.21
C ARG A 198 -26.33 13.95 -11.47
N ARG A 199 -26.85 12.82 -11.95
CA ARG A 199 -26.57 12.36 -13.32
C ARG A 199 -26.97 13.50 -14.24
N ALA A 200 -26.03 14.07 -14.97
CA ALA A 200 -26.38 14.88 -16.13
C ALA A 200 -27.14 13.93 -17.06
N GLU A 201 -28.46 14.12 -17.14
CA GLU A 201 -29.30 13.48 -18.13
C GLU A 201 -28.72 13.82 -19.52
N ALA A 202 -28.63 12.80 -20.36
CA ALA A 202 -28.01 12.83 -21.67
C ALA A 202 -28.73 13.78 -22.64
#